data_AF-A0A7V8BQJ0-F1
#
_entry.id   AF-A0A7V8BQJ0-F1
#
_cell.length_a   1.000
_cell.length_b   1.000
_cell.length_c   1.000
_cell.angle_alpha   90.00
_cell.angle_beta   90.00
_cell.angle_gamma   90.00
#
_symmetry.space_group_name_H-M   'P 1'
#
loop_
_entity.id
_entity.type
_entity.pdbx_description
1 polymer ?
#
loop_
_entity_poly.entity_id
_entity_poly.type
_entity_poly.pdbx_seq_one_letter_code
_entity_poly.pdbx_strand_id
1 'polypeptide(L)' 'MTILIVLVITSLTLAVGFLIAFLWAVKSGQFDDTYTPSVRILLDGKRTENNRNNKSTN' A
#
# COMPACT_ATOMS: atom_id res chain seq x y z
N MET A 1 -33.32 26.76 -8.24
CA MET A 1 -32.05 27.51 -8.07
C MET A 1 -31.26 27.03 -6.85
N THR A 2 -31.89 26.84 -5.69
CA THR A 2 -31.26 26.30 -4.47
C THR A 2 -30.62 24.92 -4.65
N ILE A 3 -31.23 24.04 -5.43
CA ILE A 3 -30.73 22.66 -5.63
C ILE A 3 -29.36 22.63 -6.32
N LEU A 4 -29.09 23.55 -7.24
CA LEU A 4 -27.81 23.62 -7.95
C LEU A 4 -26.69 24.04 -6.99
N ILE A 5 -26.97 25.00 -6.10
CA ILE A 5 -26.00 25.46 -5.10
C ILE A 5 -25.65 24.31 -4.14
N VAL A 6 -26.66 23.56 -3.67
CA VAL A 6 -26.43 22.38 -2.82
C VAL A 6 -25.58 21.34 -3.55
N LEU A 7 -25.91 21.04 -4.81
CA LEU A 7 -25.19 20.04 -5.61
C LEU A 7 -23.71 20.42 -5.82
N VAL A 8 -23.43 21.70 -6.08
CA VAL A 8 -22.07 22.21 -6.26
C VAL A 8 -21.26 22.11 -4.96
N ILE A 9 -21.85 22.47 -3.83
CA ILE A 9 -21.16 22.37 -2.54
C ILE A 9 -20.87 20.90 -2.22
N THR A 10 -21.86 20.02 -2.35
CA THR A 10 -21.69 18.59 -2.07
C THR A 10 -20.64 17.96 -2.99
N SER A 11 -20.66 18.26 -4.29
CA SER A 11 -19.66 17.70 -5.23
C SER A 11 -18.25 18.21 -4.91
N LEU A 12 -18.10 19.49 -4.55
CA LEU A 12 -16.81 20.06 -4.17
C LEU A 12 -16.29 19.45 -2.86
N THR A 13 -17.16 19.26 -1.85
CA THR A 13 -16.79 18.59 -0.60
C THR A 13 -16.32 17.16 -0.85
N LEU A 14 -17.01 16.40 -1.71
CA LEU A 14 -16.60 15.04 -2.07
C LEU A 14 -15.24 15.05 -2.79
N ALA A 15 -15.04 15.96 -3.74
CA ALA A 15 -13.77 16.07 -4.48
C ALA A 15 -12.58 16.39 -3.54
N VAL A 16 -12.74 17.37 -2.65
CA VAL A 16 -11.71 17.73 -1.66
C VAL A 16 -11.50 16.60 -0.65
N GLY A 17 -12.57 15.95 -0.19
CA GLY A 17 -12.48 14.80 0.71
C GLY A 17 -11.69 13.65 0.10
N PHE A 18 -11.97 13.31 -1.16
CA PHE A 18 -11.20 12.30 -1.90
C PHE A 18 -9.74 12.70 -2.08
N LEU A 19 -9.46 13.97 -2.39
CA LEU A 19 -8.09 14.46 -2.54
C LEU A 19 -7.30 14.36 -1.23
N ILE A 20 -7.88 14.76 -0.11
CA ILE A 20 -7.24 14.66 1.21
C ILE A 20 -6.98 13.20 1.57
N ALA A 21 -7.97 12.32 1.39
CA ALA A 21 -7.80 10.89 1.65
C ALA A 21 -6.71 10.27 0.77
N PHE A 22 -6.66 10.65 -0.51
CA PHE A 22 -5.61 10.22 -1.44
C PHE A 22 -4.22 10.65 -0.99
N LEU A 23 -4.03 11.94 -0.67
CA LEU A 23 -2.74 12.45 -0.19
C LEU A 23 -2.32 11.77 1.13
N TRP A 24 -3.27 11.49 2.02
CA TRP A 24 -3.00 10.76 3.25
C TRP A 24 -2.54 9.32 2.99
N ALA A 25 -3.20 8.59 2.09
CA ALA A 25 -2.85 7.21 1.72
C ALA A 25 -1.48 7.09 1.05
N VAL A 26 -1.14 8.05 0.18
CA VAL A 26 0.19 8.13 -0.45
C VAL A 26 1.26 8.43 0.60
N LYS A 27 1.00 9.38 1.51
CA LYS A 27 1.94 9.73 2.58
C LYS A 27 2.12 8.58 3.60
N SER A 28 1.09 7.79 3.85
CA SER A 28 1.14 6.68 4.81
C SER A 28 1.87 5.44 4.29
N GLY A 29 2.37 5.46 3.05
CA GLY A 29 3.10 4.31 2.48
C GLY A 29 2.22 3.08 2.26
N GLN A 30 0.89 3.25 2.13
CA GLN A 30 -0.02 2.11 1.92
C GLN A 30 0.30 1.34 0.62
N PHE A 31 0.99 1.99 -0.31
CA PHE A 31 1.43 1.41 -1.58
C PHE A 31 2.85 0.81 -1.54
N ASP A 32 3.53 0.82 -0.38
CA ASP A 32 4.90 0.32 -0.27
C ASP A 32 4.98 -1.23 -0.26
N ASP A 33 3.87 -1.92 0.03
CA ASP A 33 3.80 -3.39 -0.03
C ASP A 33 3.62 -3.88 -1.48
N THR A 34 4.62 -3.60 -2.31
CA THR A 34 4.71 -4.05 -3.71
C THR A 34 5.21 -5.49 -3.83
N TYR A 35 5.67 -6.10 -2.74
CA TYR A 35 6.22 -7.45 -2.71
C TYR A 35 5.33 -8.40 -1.92
N THR A 36 4.46 -9.11 -2.64
CA THR A 36 3.45 -9.96 -2.05
C THR A 36 4.06 -11.04 -1.13
N PRO A 37 3.45 -11.31 0.04
CA PRO A 37 3.94 -12.31 0.99
C PRO A 37 4.16 -13.71 0.38
N SER A 38 3.38 -14.08 -0.65
CA SER A 38 3.55 -15.33 -1.39
C SER A 38 4.91 -15.43 -2.10
N VAL A 39 5.43 -14.33 -2.64
CA VAL A 39 6.73 -14.32 -3.33
C VAL A 39 7.88 -14.34 -2.31
N ARG A 40 7.72 -13.59 -1.21
CA ARG A 40 8.68 -13.58 -0.10
C ARG A 40 8.90 -14.99 0.45
N ILE A 41 7.84 -15.73 0.74
CA ILE A 41 7.93 -17.10 1.27
C ILE A 41 8.63 -18.07 0.31
N LEU A 42 8.39 -17.96 -1.00
CA LEU A 42 8.98 -18.85 -2.01
C LEU A 42 10.47 -18.57 -2.27
N LEU A 43 10.90 -17.32 -2.14
CA LEU A 43 12.27 -16.90 -2.39
C LEU A 43 13.14 -16.93 -1.11
N ASP A 44 12.61 -16.50 0.03
CA ASP A 44 13.35 -16.45 1.29
C ASP A 44 13.60 -17.83 1.89
N GLY A 45 12.69 -18.80 1.67
CA GLY A 45 12.85 -20.18 2.14
C GLY A 45 14.10 -20.87 1.58
N LYS A 46 14.54 -20.51 0.36
CA LYS A 46 15.76 -21.06 -0.27
C LYS A 46 17.04 -20.51 0.34
N ARG A 47 17.02 -19.29 0.88
CA ARG A 47 18.22 -18.63 1.41
C ARG A 47 18.64 -19.19 2.77
N THR A 48 17.68 -19.68 3.56
CA THR A 48 17.94 -20.26 4.89
C THR A 48 18.58 -21.66 4.81
N GLU A 49 18.26 -22.46 3.79
CA GLU A 49 18.86 -23.79 3.63
C GLU A 49 20.36 -23.73 3.24
N ASN A 50 20.73 -22.83 2.33
CA ASN A 50 22.13 -22.66 1.93
C ASN A 50 23.03 -22.17 3.06
N ASN A 51 22.50 -21.38 4.01
CA ASN A 51 23.28 -20.90 5.16
C ASN A 51 23.46 -21.99 6.24
N ARG A 52 22.50 -22.90 6.40
CA ARG A 52 22.62 -24.05 7.33
C ARG A 52 23.66 -25.07 6.85
N ASN A 53 23.71 -25.33 5.54
CA ASN A 53 24.68 -26.28 4.97
C ASN A 53 26.13 -25.81 5.07
N ASN A 54 26.39 -24.50 4.94
CA ASN A 54 27.75 -23.94 5.04
C ASN A 54 28.28 -23.94 6.50
N LYS A 55 27.38 -23.79 7.48
CA LYS A 55 27.76 -23.76 8.91
C LYS A 55 28.03 -25.13 9.51
N SER A 56 27.67 -26.21 8.83
CA SER A 56 27.88 -27.60 9.28
C SER A 56 29.18 -28.23 8.74
N THR A 57 29.91 -27.52 7.87
CA THR A 57 31.12 -28.02 7.18
C THR A 57 32.42 -27.32 7.59
N ASN A 58 32.39 -26.50 8.64
CA ASN A 58 33.57 -25.95 9.32
C ASN A 58 33.55 -26.37 10.80
#